data_AF-A0A820XRG3-F1
#
_entry.id   AF-A0A820XRG3-F1
#
_cell.length_a   1.000
_cell.length_b   1.000
_cell.length_c   1.000
_cell.angle_alpha   90.00
_cell.angle_beta   90.00
_cell.angle_gamma   90.00
#
_symmetry.space_group_name_H-M   'P 1'
#
loop_
_entity.id
_entity.type
_entity.pdbx_description
1 polymer ?
#
loop_
_entity_poly.entity_id
_entity_poly.type
_entity_poly.pdbx_seq_one_letter_code
_entity_poly.pdbx_strand_id
1 'polypeptide(L)'
;MKKKSEILVKTFDLFINQVIEYIKSYYDDYSEFYEKLSYFSAQSFKFLTWKNIIDVLNMIDIDDLDKDKLYSEFYDIKSLYYNLKTKNIKLNDQIKSYFSSKTNEFRASNFTNQNFVHDNSDSNDEGTISLSNKKDEDFIKSHELWAYILNTSPNATPNFKKMICYIFSIPCSNSFVESIFSNMKHCWNDYRNRMDIELISSELKIRMNSNYYCNQFYKRILTETQLLKQIRQNAKY
;
A
#
# COMPACT_ATOMS: atom_id res chain seq x y z
N MET A 1 40.67 -20.38 -31.87
CA MET A 1 39.91 -19.29 -31.20
C MET A 1 38.39 -19.48 -31.27
N LYS A 2 37.78 -19.75 -32.43
CA LYS A 2 36.31 -19.93 -32.58
C LYS A 2 35.67 -20.93 -31.59
N LYS A 3 36.28 -22.11 -31.40
CA LYS A 3 35.77 -23.17 -30.52
C LYS A 3 35.71 -22.79 -29.03
N LYS A 4 36.64 -21.97 -28.53
CA LYS A 4 36.63 -21.45 -27.14
C LYS A 4 35.55 -20.39 -26.95
N SER A 5 35.31 -19.56 -27.97
CA SER A 5 34.23 -18.57 -27.97
C SER A 5 32.85 -19.24 -27.92
N GLU A 6 32.62 -20.28 -28.74
CA GLU A 6 31.36 -21.04 -28.71
C GLU A 6 31.11 -21.74 -27.37
N ILE A 7 32.15 -22.27 -26.73
CA ILE A 7 32.03 -22.87 -25.39
C ILE A 7 31.66 -21.80 -24.36
N LEU A 8 32.30 -20.64 -24.40
CA LEU A 8 32.00 -19.54 -23.49
C LEU A 8 30.55 -19.06 -23.63
N VAL A 9 30.07 -18.87 -24.88
CA VAL A 9 28.68 -18.49 -25.16
C VAL A 9 27.70 -19.51 -24.60
N LYS A 10 27.91 -20.81 -24.86
CA LYS A 10 27.05 -21.88 -24.31
C LYS A 10 27.04 -21.92 -22.78
N THR A 11 28.18 -21.62 -22.16
CA THR A 11 28.31 -21.64 -20.69
C THR A 11 27.59 -20.43 -20.08
N PHE A 12 27.68 -19.28 -20.75
CA PHE A 12 26.93 -18.08 -20.39
C PHE A 12 25.41 -18.28 -20.58
N ASP A 13 24.99 -18.90 -21.67
CA ASP A 13 23.58 -19.22 -21.92
C ASP A 13 23.02 -20.16 -20.83
N LEU A 14 23.79 -21.17 -20.43
CA LEU A 14 23.44 -22.04 -19.31
C LEU A 14 23.30 -21.28 -17.99
N PHE A 15 24.24 -20.37 -17.70
CA PHE A 15 24.18 -19.52 -16.52
C PHE A 15 22.94 -18.61 -16.53
N ILE A 16 22.67 -17.94 -17.65
CA ILE A 16 21.50 -17.08 -17.81
C ILE A 16 20.21 -17.88 -17.65
N ASN A 17 20.12 -19.07 -18.24
CA ASN A 17 18.96 -19.94 -18.08
C ASN A 17 18.77 -20.37 -16.62
N GLN A 18 19.85 -20.70 -15.90
CA GLN A 18 19.79 -21.04 -14.47
C GLN A 18 19.31 -19.85 -13.62
N VAL A 19 19.81 -18.64 -13.91
CA VAL A 19 19.37 -17.40 -13.23
C VAL A 19 17.90 -17.13 -13.53
N ILE A 20 17.47 -17.31 -14.78
CA ILE A 20 16.06 -17.15 -15.16
C ILE A 20 15.18 -18.18 -14.44
N GLU A 21 15.57 -19.45 -14.41
CA GLU A 21 14.82 -20.47 -13.67
C GLU A 21 14.77 -20.20 -12.17
N TYR A 22 15.86 -19.70 -11.58
CA TYR A 22 15.89 -19.27 -10.20
C TYR A 22 14.96 -18.08 -9.94
N ILE A 23 14.98 -17.06 -10.80
CA ILE A 23 14.07 -15.91 -10.65
C ILE A 23 12.62 -16.38 -10.82
N LYS A 24 12.34 -17.20 -11.84
CA LYS A 24 11.01 -17.76 -12.07
C LYS A 24 10.52 -18.58 -10.88
N SER A 25 11.35 -19.44 -10.29
CA SER A 25 10.94 -20.23 -9.13
C SER A 25 10.62 -19.40 -7.88
N TYR A 26 11.13 -18.16 -7.78
CA TYR A 26 10.82 -17.24 -6.69
C TYR A 26 9.63 -16.31 -6.97
N TYR A 27 9.35 -15.99 -8.24
CA TYR A 27 8.37 -14.97 -8.61
C TYR A 27 7.14 -15.49 -9.37
N ASP A 28 7.22 -16.64 -10.06
CA ASP A 28 6.10 -17.18 -10.85
C ASP A 28 4.97 -17.71 -9.95
N ASP A 29 5.27 -18.15 -8.72
CA ASP A 29 4.29 -18.67 -7.75
C ASP A 29 3.15 -17.66 -7.45
N TYR A 30 3.42 -16.36 -7.60
CA TYR A 30 2.45 -15.29 -7.37
C TYR A 30 2.08 -14.52 -8.65
N SER A 31 2.56 -14.95 -9.82
CA SER A 31 2.29 -14.26 -11.09
C SER A 31 0.79 -14.18 -11.37
N GLU A 32 0.06 -15.29 -11.21
CA GLU A 32 -1.40 -15.35 -11.37
C GLU A 32 -2.12 -14.43 -10.38
N PHE A 33 -1.62 -14.35 -9.14
CA PHE A 33 -2.17 -13.49 -8.10
C PHE A 33 -2.06 -12.01 -8.49
N TYR A 34 -0.87 -11.55 -8.89
CA TYR A 34 -0.66 -10.15 -9.29
C TYR A 34 -1.37 -9.79 -10.58
N GLU A 35 -1.47 -10.73 -11.53
CA GLU A 35 -2.28 -10.55 -12.74
C GLU A 35 -3.74 -10.25 -12.38
N LYS A 36 -4.32 -11.01 -11.44
CA LYS A 36 -5.70 -10.80 -10.98
C LYS A 36 -5.88 -9.50 -10.21
N LEU A 37 -4.90 -9.07 -9.41
CA LEU A 37 -4.95 -7.77 -8.76
C LEU A 37 -4.92 -6.60 -9.75
N SER A 38 -4.25 -6.78 -10.91
CA SER A 38 -4.16 -5.75 -11.94
C SER A 38 -5.54 -5.32 -12.49
N TYR A 39 -6.57 -6.15 -12.35
CA TYR A 39 -7.95 -5.85 -12.75
C TYR A 39 -8.51 -4.60 -12.06
N PHE A 40 -7.99 -4.25 -10.88
CA PHE A 40 -8.37 -3.05 -10.12
C PHE A 40 -7.52 -1.82 -10.46
N SER A 41 -6.73 -1.85 -11.53
CA SER A 41 -6.07 -0.63 -12.02
C SER A 41 -7.09 0.37 -12.59
N ALA A 42 -6.77 1.67 -12.55
CA ALA A 42 -7.63 2.70 -13.13
C ALA A 42 -7.88 2.47 -14.64
N GLN A 43 -6.88 1.93 -15.34
CA GLN A 43 -6.90 1.65 -16.76
C GLN A 43 -7.81 0.46 -17.10
N SER A 44 -7.81 -0.58 -16.25
CA SER A 44 -8.59 -1.79 -16.45
C SER A 44 -10.04 -1.69 -15.97
N PHE A 45 -10.41 -0.66 -15.20
CA PHE A 45 -11.75 -0.54 -14.62
C PHE A 45 -12.87 -0.70 -15.65
N LYS A 46 -12.70 -0.14 -16.86
CA LYS A 46 -13.70 -0.26 -17.96
C LYS A 46 -14.03 -1.72 -18.28
N PHE A 47 -13.06 -2.61 -18.13
CA PHE A 47 -13.14 -4.03 -18.46
C PHE A 47 -13.43 -4.90 -17.25
N LEU A 48 -13.54 -4.32 -16.04
CA LEU A 48 -13.81 -5.06 -14.82
C LEU A 48 -15.17 -5.78 -14.93
N THR A 49 -15.13 -7.11 -14.84
CA THR A 49 -16.30 -7.99 -14.87
C THR A 49 -16.52 -8.63 -13.51
N TRP A 50 -17.73 -9.15 -13.28
CA TRP A 50 -18.02 -9.92 -12.07
C TRP A 50 -17.12 -11.16 -11.94
N LYS A 51 -16.74 -11.78 -13.07
CA LYS A 51 -15.79 -12.90 -13.07
C LYS A 51 -14.45 -12.49 -12.44
N ASN A 52 -13.93 -11.32 -12.79
CA ASN A 52 -12.70 -10.79 -12.21
C ASN A 52 -12.81 -10.61 -10.69
N ILE A 53 -13.97 -10.19 -10.18
CA ILE A 53 -14.23 -10.06 -8.75
C ILE A 53 -14.16 -11.44 -8.07
N ILE A 54 -14.87 -12.44 -8.62
CA ILE A 54 -14.88 -13.81 -8.08
C ILE A 54 -13.48 -14.43 -8.09
N ASP A 55 -12.73 -14.26 -9.19
CA ASP A 55 -11.38 -14.82 -9.32
C ASP A 55 -10.44 -14.30 -8.23
N VAL A 56 -10.61 -13.04 -7.82
CA VAL A 56 -9.82 -12.40 -6.76
C VAL A 56 -10.33 -12.81 -5.37
N LEU A 57 -11.64 -12.92 -5.17
CA LEU A 57 -12.21 -13.41 -3.91
C LEU A 57 -11.84 -14.86 -3.62
N ASN A 58 -11.63 -15.69 -4.63
CA ASN A 58 -11.17 -17.06 -4.43
C ASN A 58 -9.71 -17.14 -3.97
N MET A 59 -8.95 -16.05 -4.14
CA MET A 59 -7.53 -15.97 -3.74
C MET A 59 -7.32 -15.22 -2.43
N ILE A 60 -8.32 -14.46 -1.98
CA ILE A 60 -8.22 -13.61 -0.81
C ILE A 60 -9.18 -14.12 0.26
N ASP A 61 -8.68 -14.27 1.47
CA ASP A 61 -9.50 -14.58 2.63
C ASP A 61 -9.98 -13.29 3.30
N ILE A 62 -11.28 -12.99 3.19
CA ILE A 62 -11.91 -11.83 3.81
C ILE A 62 -13.07 -12.32 4.68
N ASP A 63 -12.91 -12.17 6.00
CA ASP A 63 -13.95 -12.50 6.96
C ASP A 63 -15.20 -11.61 6.79
N ASP A 64 -16.37 -12.22 7.02
CA ASP A 64 -17.67 -11.56 7.00
C ASP A 64 -17.99 -10.82 5.70
N LEU A 65 -17.77 -11.49 4.55
CA LEU A 65 -18.12 -10.98 3.24
C LEU A 65 -19.43 -11.58 2.72
N ASP A 66 -20.44 -10.73 2.54
CA ASP A 66 -21.73 -11.12 1.98
C ASP A 66 -21.67 -11.08 0.45
N LYS A 67 -21.59 -12.25 -0.20
CA LYS A 67 -21.40 -12.38 -1.66
C LYS A 67 -22.58 -11.83 -2.46
N ASP A 68 -23.80 -11.98 -1.97
CA ASP A 68 -25.00 -11.51 -2.67
C ASP A 68 -25.09 -9.99 -2.62
N LYS A 69 -24.79 -9.39 -1.46
CA LYS A 69 -24.66 -7.93 -1.36
C LYS A 69 -23.50 -7.41 -2.20
N LEU A 70 -22.37 -8.10 -2.20
CA LEU A 70 -21.21 -7.71 -3.01
C LEU A 70 -21.53 -7.63 -4.50
N TYR A 71 -22.36 -8.55 -5.02
CA TYR A 71 -22.84 -8.49 -6.40
C TYR A 71 -23.61 -7.19 -6.65
N SER A 72 -24.58 -6.85 -5.81
CA SER A 72 -25.33 -5.59 -5.95
C SER A 72 -24.43 -4.35 -5.86
N GLU A 73 -23.50 -4.33 -4.91
CA GLU A 73 -22.52 -3.25 -4.73
C GLU A 73 -21.60 -3.08 -5.96
N PHE A 74 -21.23 -4.17 -6.61
CA PHE A 74 -20.44 -4.13 -7.85
C PHE A 74 -21.19 -3.41 -8.98
N TYR A 75 -22.49 -3.66 -9.15
CA TYR A 75 -23.29 -2.97 -10.17
C TYR A 75 -23.46 -1.48 -9.87
N ASP A 76 -23.66 -1.13 -8.60
CA ASP A 76 -23.75 0.26 -8.15
C ASP A 76 -22.46 1.03 -8.49
N ILE A 77 -21.31 0.45 -8.14
CA ILE A 77 -19.99 1.02 -8.43
C ILE A 77 -19.74 1.14 -9.93
N LYS A 78 -20.10 0.12 -10.70
CA LYS A 78 -19.92 0.11 -12.16
C LYS A 78 -20.81 1.16 -12.82
N SER A 79 -22.06 1.28 -12.40
CA SER A 79 -22.99 2.32 -12.83
C SER A 79 -22.46 3.72 -12.50
N LEU A 80 -21.99 3.93 -11.27
CA LEU A 80 -21.39 5.19 -10.85
C LEU A 80 -20.19 5.57 -11.72
N TYR A 81 -19.27 4.65 -11.95
CA TYR A 81 -18.11 4.91 -12.82
C TYR A 81 -18.51 5.31 -14.23
N TYR A 82 -19.47 4.60 -14.84
CA TYR A 82 -19.96 4.98 -16.18
C TYR A 82 -20.61 6.36 -16.15
N ASN A 83 -21.43 6.66 -15.15
CA ASN A 83 -22.05 7.98 -14.99
C ASN A 83 -21.00 9.10 -14.85
N LEU A 84 -19.96 8.88 -14.06
CA LEU A 84 -18.85 9.82 -13.88
C LEU A 84 -18.09 10.04 -15.20
N LYS A 85 -17.92 8.98 -15.99
CA LYS A 85 -17.25 9.03 -17.29
C LYS A 85 -18.09 9.66 -18.39
N THR A 86 -19.40 9.45 -18.40
CA THR A 86 -20.31 10.03 -19.40
C THR A 86 -20.68 11.48 -19.11
N LYS A 87 -20.67 11.89 -17.84
CA LYS A 87 -21.09 13.25 -17.43
C LYS A 87 -19.97 14.30 -17.43
N ASN A 88 -18.68 13.95 -17.51
CA ASN A 88 -17.62 14.96 -17.39
C ASN A 88 -16.43 14.82 -18.33
N ILE A 89 -16.14 15.97 -18.94
CA ILE A 89 -14.80 16.41 -19.29
C ILE A 89 -13.96 16.36 -18.00
N LYS A 90 -12.99 15.45 -17.97
CA LYS A 90 -11.90 15.25 -16.97
C LYS A 90 -12.29 14.77 -15.56
N LEU A 91 -12.65 13.48 -15.44
CA LEU A 91 -12.68 12.72 -14.17
C LEU A 91 -11.47 12.99 -13.26
N ASN A 92 -10.30 13.19 -13.85
CA ASN A 92 -9.05 13.51 -13.16
C ASN A 92 -9.17 14.79 -12.30
N ASP A 93 -9.84 15.83 -12.81
CA ASP A 93 -9.98 17.11 -12.10
C ASP A 93 -10.92 16.99 -10.90
N GLN A 94 -11.95 16.13 -11.00
CA GLN A 94 -12.84 15.83 -9.88
C GLN A 94 -12.12 15.10 -8.75
N ILE A 95 -11.29 14.11 -9.09
CA ILE A 95 -10.48 13.37 -8.13
C ILE A 95 -9.51 14.33 -7.43
N LYS A 96 -8.81 15.18 -8.20
CA LYS A 96 -7.89 16.20 -7.64
C LYS A 96 -8.61 17.17 -6.70
N SER A 97 -9.81 17.63 -7.08
CA SER A 97 -10.63 18.52 -6.24
C SER A 97 -11.06 17.83 -4.93
N TYR A 98 -11.50 16.57 -5.01
CA TYR A 98 -11.86 15.76 -3.85
C TYR A 98 -10.70 15.64 -2.85
N PHE A 99 -9.50 15.25 -3.31
CA PHE A 99 -8.35 15.14 -2.41
C PHE A 99 -7.87 16.48 -1.86
N SER A 100 -7.99 17.56 -2.63
CA SER A 100 -7.69 18.92 -2.16
C SER A 100 -8.65 19.37 -1.05
N SER A 101 -9.93 19.04 -1.16
CA SER A 101 -10.91 19.32 -0.10
C SER A 101 -10.63 18.53 1.18
N LYS A 102 -10.32 17.23 1.05
CA LYS A 102 -10.07 16.33 2.18
C LYS A 102 -8.78 16.66 2.94
N THR A 103 -7.74 17.08 2.23
CA THR A 103 -6.47 17.53 2.85
C THR A 103 -6.65 18.82 3.63
N ASN A 104 -7.51 19.74 3.18
CA ASN A 104 -7.85 20.94 3.93
C ASN A 104 -8.66 20.63 5.20
N GLU A 105 -9.59 19.67 5.16
CA GLU A 105 -10.30 19.18 6.36
C GLU A 105 -9.35 18.52 7.38
N PHE A 106 -8.41 17.71 6.91
CA PHE A 106 -7.40 17.08 7.76
C PHE A 106 -6.43 18.10 8.38
N ARG A 107 -6.06 19.15 7.63
CA ARG A 107 -5.26 20.25 8.18
C ARG A 107 -6.06 21.06 9.20
N ALA A 108 -7.33 21.39 8.93
CA ALA A 108 -8.19 22.12 9.85
C ALA A 108 -8.42 21.38 11.18
N SER A 109 -8.57 20.05 11.14
CA SER A 109 -8.70 19.21 12.34
C SER A 109 -7.39 19.08 13.13
N ASN A 110 -6.22 19.20 12.48
CA ASN A 110 -4.93 19.21 13.16
C ASN A 110 -4.49 20.61 13.64
N PHE A 111 -5.06 21.69 13.11
CA PHE A 111 -4.74 23.07 13.50
C PHE A 111 -5.30 23.50 14.87
N THR A 112 -6.09 22.65 15.54
CA THR A 112 -6.51 22.88 16.94
C THR A 112 -5.45 22.48 17.97
N ASN A 113 -4.28 21.97 17.55
CA ASN A 113 -3.11 21.79 18.41
C ASN A 113 -1.84 22.29 17.69
N GLN A 114 -1.64 23.62 17.67
CA GLN A 114 -0.46 24.26 17.06
C GLN A 114 0.80 24.08 17.92
N ASN A 115 1.92 23.74 17.26
CA ASN A 115 3.16 24.53 17.19
C ASN A 115 4.23 23.73 16.42
N PHE A 116 4.28 23.92 15.10
CA PHE A 116 5.41 23.48 14.29
C PHE A 116 6.45 24.60 14.26
N VAL A 117 7.54 24.40 14.99
CA VAL A 117 8.80 25.12 14.77
C VAL A 117 9.79 24.12 14.20
N HIS A 118 10.31 24.48 13.03
CA HIS A 118 11.36 23.80 12.29
C HIS A 118 12.71 24.15 12.96
N ASP A 119 13.58 23.15 13.16
CA ASP A 119 15.06 23.28 13.07
C ASP A 119 15.73 21.96 13.51
N ASN A 120 16.19 21.15 12.55
CA ASN A 120 17.58 21.16 12.11
C ASN A 120 17.86 20.01 11.14
N SER A 121 18.55 20.39 10.08
CA SER A 121 19.08 19.63 8.97
C SER A 121 19.98 18.45 9.36
N ASP A 122 19.84 17.34 8.64
CA ASP A 122 20.99 16.67 8.06
C ASP A 122 20.66 16.25 6.64
N SER A 123 21.31 16.94 5.72
CA SER A 123 21.25 16.79 4.28
C SER A 123 21.97 15.51 3.87
N ASN A 124 21.27 14.63 3.17
CA ASN A 124 21.83 13.79 2.12
C ASN A 124 20.75 13.60 1.07
N ASP A 125 20.85 14.45 0.05
CA ASP A 125 20.12 14.40 -1.21
C ASP A 125 20.68 13.23 -2.03
N GLU A 126 19.83 12.34 -2.52
CA GLU A 126 19.87 11.81 -3.89
C GLU A 126 18.78 10.73 -4.07
N GLY A 127 17.83 11.01 -4.98
CA GLY A 127 16.91 10.00 -5.49
C GLY A 127 15.46 10.42 -5.71
N THR A 128 15.12 11.71 -5.64
CA THR A 128 13.80 12.19 -6.11
C THR A 128 13.79 12.12 -7.64
N ILE A 129 13.29 11.01 -8.18
CA ILE A 129 13.03 10.88 -9.61
C ILE A 129 11.85 11.81 -9.96
N SER A 130 12.17 13.06 -10.28
CA SER A 130 11.30 13.94 -11.03
C SER A 130 11.33 13.48 -12.49
N LEU A 131 10.38 12.65 -12.92
CA LEU A 131 10.16 12.46 -14.35
C LEU A 131 9.42 13.67 -14.90
N SER A 132 10.10 14.29 -15.84
CA SER A 132 9.78 15.49 -16.59
C SER A 132 8.48 15.38 -17.37
N ASN A 133 7.84 16.54 -17.50
CA ASN A 133 6.73 16.85 -18.40
C ASN A 133 6.83 16.15 -19.76
N LYS A 134 6.00 15.12 -19.94
CA LYS A 134 5.43 14.78 -21.25
C LYS A 134 3.93 15.03 -21.19
N LYS A 135 3.36 15.44 -22.32
CA LYS A 135 1.92 15.74 -22.48
C LYS A 135 1.15 14.42 -22.36
N ASP A 136 1.01 13.93 -21.14
CA ASP A 136 0.47 12.60 -20.88
C ASP A 136 -1.04 12.71 -20.65
N GLU A 137 -1.80 11.84 -21.31
CA GLU A 137 -3.21 11.61 -21.02
C GLU A 137 -3.44 11.58 -19.51
N ASP A 138 -4.58 12.11 -19.06
CA ASP A 138 -5.01 12.19 -17.66
C ASP A 138 -4.73 10.90 -16.85
N PHE A 139 -3.51 10.78 -16.32
CA PHE A 139 -3.07 9.61 -15.58
C PHE A 139 -3.66 9.67 -14.18
N ILE A 140 -4.69 8.86 -13.94
CA ILE A 140 -5.34 8.72 -12.65
C ILE A 140 -4.70 7.53 -11.93
N LYS A 141 -4.21 7.75 -10.70
CA LYS A 141 -3.70 6.65 -9.88
C LYS A 141 -4.86 5.77 -9.40
N SER A 142 -4.66 4.45 -9.42
CA SER A 142 -5.70 3.48 -9.06
C SER A 142 -6.27 3.72 -7.65
N HIS A 143 -5.42 3.95 -6.65
CA HIS A 143 -5.88 4.20 -5.29
C HIS A 143 -6.71 5.49 -5.16
N GLU A 144 -6.36 6.55 -5.91
CA GLU A 144 -7.10 7.81 -5.92
C GLU A 144 -8.49 7.62 -6.54
N LEU A 145 -8.58 6.88 -7.64
CA LEU A 145 -9.84 6.51 -8.29
C LEU A 145 -10.74 5.75 -7.32
N TRP A 146 -10.24 4.69 -6.72
CA TRP A 146 -11.03 3.83 -5.82
C TRP A 146 -11.46 4.56 -4.56
N ALA A 147 -10.58 5.36 -3.96
CA ALA A 147 -10.95 6.21 -2.83
C ALA A 147 -12.06 7.20 -3.21
N TYR A 148 -12.00 7.82 -4.39
CA TYR A 148 -13.06 8.71 -4.85
C TYR A 148 -14.38 7.96 -5.05
N ILE A 149 -14.38 6.85 -5.80
CA ILE A 149 -15.58 6.05 -6.09
C ILE A 149 -16.24 5.55 -4.80
N LEU A 150 -15.47 4.96 -3.88
CA LEU A 150 -16.00 4.37 -2.65
C LEU A 150 -16.57 5.41 -1.68
N ASN A 151 -16.07 6.65 -1.72
CA ASN A 151 -16.58 7.73 -0.85
C ASN A 151 -17.66 8.58 -1.52
N THR A 152 -17.79 8.52 -2.85
CA THR A 152 -18.80 9.28 -3.61
C THR A 152 -19.99 8.39 -4.00
N SER A 153 -19.92 7.09 -3.74
CA SER A 153 -21.02 6.17 -3.97
C SER A 153 -22.26 6.59 -3.18
N PRO A 154 -23.43 6.77 -3.84
CA PRO A 154 -24.66 7.12 -3.15
C PRO A 154 -25.17 5.96 -2.26
N ASN A 155 -24.87 4.73 -2.66
CA ASN A 155 -25.23 3.53 -1.91
C ASN A 155 -24.05 3.08 -1.05
N ALA A 156 -24.36 2.54 0.13
CA ALA A 156 -23.35 1.95 1.00
C ALA A 156 -22.77 0.69 0.35
N THR A 157 -21.44 0.67 0.19
CA THR A 157 -20.70 -0.46 -0.42
C THR A 157 -19.70 -1.08 0.56
N PRO A 158 -20.14 -1.58 1.73
CA PRO A 158 -19.24 -2.06 2.78
C PRO A 158 -18.43 -3.29 2.35
N ASN A 159 -19.01 -4.24 1.61
CA ASN A 159 -18.32 -5.46 1.19
C ASN A 159 -17.26 -5.15 0.13
N PHE A 160 -17.62 -4.33 -0.84
CA PHE A 160 -16.71 -3.90 -1.89
C PHE A 160 -15.59 -3.02 -1.34
N LYS A 161 -15.90 -2.14 -0.37
CA LYS A 161 -14.89 -1.36 0.34
C LYS A 161 -13.91 -2.24 1.10
N LYS A 162 -14.38 -3.26 1.84
CA LYS A 162 -13.49 -4.24 2.50
C LYS A 162 -12.53 -4.88 1.50
N MET A 163 -13.05 -5.36 0.38
CA MET A 163 -12.27 -6.00 -0.69
C MET A 163 -11.20 -5.06 -1.25
N ILE A 164 -11.57 -3.84 -1.64
CA ILE A 164 -10.64 -2.86 -2.18
C ILE A 164 -9.59 -2.45 -1.14
N CYS A 165 -9.99 -2.21 0.11
CA CYS A 165 -9.05 -1.91 1.19
C CYS A 165 -8.04 -3.04 1.40
N TYR A 166 -8.47 -4.30 1.34
CA TYR A 166 -7.57 -5.44 1.40
C TYR A 166 -6.57 -5.42 0.24
N ILE A 167 -7.05 -5.30 -1.00
CA ILE A 167 -6.20 -5.30 -2.20
C ILE A 167 -5.14 -4.20 -2.13
N PHE A 168 -5.52 -2.98 -1.76
CA PHE A 168 -4.60 -1.85 -1.65
C PHE A 168 -3.75 -1.86 -0.37
N SER A 169 -4.00 -2.77 0.58
CA SER A 169 -3.12 -2.99 1.73
C SER A 169 -1.91 -3.87 1.42
N ILE A 170 -1.96 -4.60 0.29
CA ILE A 170 -0.86 -5.44 -0.17
C ILE A 170 0.27 -4.52 -0.68
N PRO A 171 1.47 -4.56 -0.08
CA PRO A 171 2.57 -3.73 -0.53
C PRO A 171 3.03 -4.19 -1.92
N CYS A 172 3.20 -3.23 -2.84
CA CYS A 172 3.67 -3.53 -4.21
C CYS A 172 5.19 -3.70 -4.30
N SER A 173 5.93 -3.43 -3.23
CA SER A 173 7.39 -3.55 -3.20
C SER A 173 7.90 -4.00 -1.83
N ASN A 174 9.11 -4.54 -1.84
CA ASN A 174 9.85 -4.89 -0.63
C ASN A 174 10.39 -3.66 0.12
N SER A 175 10.21 -2.44 -0.39
CA SER A 175 10.77 -1.21 0.22
C SER A 175 10.29 -1.00 1.66
N PHE A 176 9.06 -1.42 1.98
CA PHE A 176 8.56 -1.39 3.36
C PHE A 176 9.36 -2.34 4.27
N VAL A 177 9.60 -3.58 3.81
CA VAL A 177 10.38 -4.58 4.52
C VAL A 177 11.86 -4.17 4.63
N GLU A 178 12.42 -3.57 3.58
CA GLU A 178 13.78 -3.01 3.59
C GLU A 178 13.93 -1.86 4.59
N SER A 179 12.89 -1.02 4.76
CA SER A 179 12.86 0.00 5.81
C SER A 179 12.85 -0.64 7.20
N ILE A 180 12.09 -1.73 7.41
CA ILE A 180 12.13 -2.50 8.66
C ILE A 180 13.54 -3.04 8.90
N PHE A 181 14.19 -3.65 7.89
CA PHE A 181 15.54 -4.17 8.03
C PHE A 181 16.59 -3.09 8.30
N SER A 182 16.43 -1.92 7.69
CA SER A 182 17.29 -0.77 7.95
C SER A 182 17.17 -0.30 9.41
N ASN A 183 15.93 -0.17 9.91
CA ASN A 183 15.69 0.16 11.32
C ASN A 183 16.20 -0.94 12.26
N MET A 184 15.99 -2.21 11.92
CA MET A 184 16.47 -3.36 12.69
C MET A 184 18.00 -3.35 12.79
N LYS A 185 18.71 -3.04 11.70
CA LYS A 185 20.17 -2.91 11.69
C LYS A 185 20.66 -1.85 12.66
N HIS A 186 19.93 -0.74 12.82
CA HIS A 186 20.27 0.27 13.83
C HIS A 186 20.09 -0.23 15.27
N CYS A 187 19.02 -0.99 15.55
CA CYS A 187 18.78 -1.55 16.89
C CYS A 187 19.69 -2.75 17.22
N TRP A 188 20.21 -3.47 16.22
CA TRP A 188 21.01 -4.69 16.39
C TRP A 188 22.54 -4.47 16.40
N ASN A 189 23.03 -3.29 15.99
CA ASN A 189 24.46 -3.13 15.72
C ASN A 189 25.35 -3.20 16.98
N ASP A 190 26.49 -3.90 16.86
CA ASP A 190 27.38 -4.35 17.95
C ASP A 190 28.04 -3.26 18.81
N TYR A 191 27.97 -1.99 18.39
CA TYR A 191 28.75 -0.92 19.00
C TYR A 191 28.04 -0.15 20.13
N ARG A 192 26.73 -0.33 20.35
CA ARG A 192 26.04 0.42 21.42
C ARG A 192 24.90 -0.27 22.16
N ASN A 193 24.11 -1.15 21.54
CA ASN A 193 22.96 -1.78 22.20
C ASN A 193 22.69 -3.16 21.60
N ARG A 194 23.16 -4.24 22.23
CA ARG A 194 22.65 -5.59 21.92
C ARG A 194 21.30 -5.76 22.59
N MET A 195 20.26 -5.22 21.97
CA MET A 195 18.89 -5.43 22.44
C MET A 195 18.46 -6.87 22.17
N ASP A 196 17.66 -7.42 23.07
CA ASP A 196 17.06 -8.74 22.87
C ASP A 196 16.08 -8.71 21.68
N ILE A 197 15.89 -9.85 21.02
CA ILE A 197 15.01 -9.99 19.84
C ILE A 197 13.59 -9.54 20.15
N GLU A 198 13.08 -9.86 21.34
CA GLU A 198 11.74 -9.44 21.79
C GLU A 198 11.64 -7.92 21.94
N LEU A 199 12.69 -7.29 22.44
CA LEU A 199 12.75 -5.83 22.60
C LEU A 199 12.82 -5.14 21.24
N ILE A 200 13.65 -5.64 20.33
CA ILE A 200 13.77 -5.13 18.95
C ILE A 200 12.44 -5.28 18.21
N SER A 201 11.78 -6.44 18.33
CA SER A 201 10.46 -6.67 17.74
C SER A 201 9.44 -5.66 18.27
N SER A 202 9.43 -5.42 19.57
CA SER A 202 8.52 -4.48 20.22
C SER A 202 8.79 -3.03 19.81
N GLU A 203 10.06 -2.62 19.77
CA GLU A 203 10.47 -1.28 19.32
C GLU A 203 10.08 -1.05 17.86
N LEU A 204 10.38 -2.00 16.97
CA LEU A 204 10.02 -1.92 15.55
C LEU A 204 8.49 -1.82 15.37
N LYS A 205 7.70 -2.60 16.12
CA LYS A 205 6.23 -2.52 16.07
C LYS A 205 5.75 -1.12 16.44
N ILE A 206 6.28 -0.50 17.48
CA ILE A 206 5.89 0.86 17.88
C ILE A 206 6.36 1.88 16.84
N ARG A 207 7.62 1.80 16.41
CA ARG A 207 8.23 2.78 15.50
C ARG A 207 7.64 2.76 14.09
N MET A 208 7.26 1.58 13.59
CA MET A 208 6.67 1.44 12.25
C MET A 208 5.18 1.79 12.21
N ASN A 209 4.46 1.64 13.34
CA ASN A 209 3.01 1.86 13.40
C ASN A 209 2.61 3.16 14.11
N SER A 210 3.56 3.94 14.63
CA SER A 210 3.27 5.21 15.28
C SER A 210 4.13 6.33 14.74
N ASN A 211 3.50 7.48 14.49
CA ASN A 211 4.17 8.73 14.14
C ASN A 211 4.35 9.63 15.38
N TYR A 212 4.17 9.07 16.58
CA TYR A 212 4.25 9.83 17.82
C TYR A 212 5.68 9.92 18.31
N TYR A 213 6.09 11.12 18.71
CA TYR A 213 7.28 11.28 19.54
C TYR A 213 7.05 10.63 20.90
N CYS A 214 8.11 10.19 21.58
CA CYS A 214 8.02 9.48 22.86
C CYS A 214 7.17 10.24 23.90
N ASN A 215 7.26 11.57 23.94
CA ASN A 215 6.46 12.41 24.83
C ASN A 215 4.96 12.42 24.48
N GLN A 216 4.61 12.40 23.20
CA GLN A 216 3.24 12.33 22.70
C GLN A 216 2.66 10.94 22.93
N PHE A 217 3.44 9.90 22.64
CA PHE A 217 3.07 8.51 22.86
C PHE A 217 2.82 8.24 24.35
N TYR A 218 3.68 8.75 25.23
CA TYR A 218 3.49 8.67 26.68
C TYR A 218 2.18 9.32 27.13
N LYS A 219 1.90 10.55 26.66
CA LYS A 219 0.63 11.24 26.96
C LYS A 219 -0.59 10.49 26.42
N ARG A 220 -0.48 9.91 25.23
CA ARG A 220 -1.52 9.10 24.59
C ARG A 220 -1.84 7.86 25.44
N ILE A 221 -0.82 7.11 25.85
CA ILE A 221 -0.97 5.93 26.71
C ILE A 221 -1.65 6.30 28.04
N LEU A 222 -1.27 7.41 28.66
CA LEU A 222 -1.91 7.88 29.90
C LEU A 222 -3.41 8.18 29.73
N THR A 223 -3.83 8.58 28.54
CA THR A 223 -5.23 8.91 28.24
C THR A 223 -6.06 7.65 27.94
N GLU A 224 -5.44 6.60 27.39
CA GLU A 224 -6.10 5.34 27.04
C GLU A 224 -6.14 4.37 28.23
N THR A 225 -7.06 4.62 29.17
CA THR A 225 -7.22 3.81 30.39
C THR A 225 -7.55 2.33 30.14
N GLN A 226 -8.12 1.98 28.99
CA GLN A 226 -8.39 0.59 28.60
C GLN A 226 -7.10 -0.16 28.26
N LEU A 227 -6.21 0.46 27.48
CA LEU A 227 -4.90 -0.10 27.13
C LEU A 227 -4.06 -0.34 28.39
N LEU A 228 -4.04 0.64 29.30
CA LEU A 228 -3.34 0.50 30.58
C LEU A 228 -3.88 -0.65 31.45
N LYS A 229 -5.20 -0.88 31.43
CA LYS A 229 -5.81 -2.02 32.13
C LYS A 229 -5.41 -3.35 31.49
N GLN A 230 -5.37 -3.42 30.16
CA GLN A 230 -4.96 -4.63 29.42
C GLN A 230 -3.47 -4.95 29.65
N ILE A 231 -2.58 -3.96 29.57
CA ILE A 231 -1.15 -4.11 29.88
C ILE A 231 -0.96 -4.63 31.30
N ARG A 232 -1.68 -4.06 32.28
CA ARG A 232 -1.61 -4.47 33.69
C ARG A 232 -2.11 -5.91 33.91
N GLN A 233 -3.03 -6.39 33.10
CA GLN A 233 -3.64 -7.71 33.28
C GLN A 233 -2.79 -8.87 32.75
N ASN A 234 -1.62 -8.61 32.13
CA ASN A 234 -0.75 -9.64 31.53
C ASN A 234 -1.51 -10.58 30.57
N ALA A 235 -2.67 -10.15 30.06
CA ALA A 235 -3.38 -10.87 29.02
C ALA A 235 -2.49 -10.76 27.78
N LYS A 236 -1.83 -11.88 27.43
CA LYS A 236 -0.95 -11.98 26.28
C LYS A 236 -1.65 -11.40 25.06
N TYR A 237 -1.05 -10.35 24.52
CA TYR A 237 -1.22 -9.98 23.12
C TYR A 237 -0.77 -11.14 22.23
#